data_AF-A0A8T4VA94-F1
#
_entry.id   AF-A0A8T4VA94-F1
#
_cell.length_a   1.000
_cell.length_b   1.000
_cell.length_c   1.000
_cell.angle_alpha   90.00
_cell.angle_beta   90.00
_cell.angle_gamma   90.00
#
_symmetry.space_group_name_H-M   'P 1'
#
loop_
_entity.id
_entity.type
_entity.pdbx_description
1 polymer ?
#
loop_
_entity_poly.entity_id
_entity_poly.type
_entity_poly.pdbx_seq_one_letter_code
_entity_poly.pdbx_strand_id
1 'polypeptide(L)'
;MDDSSRKILSAVECSNANEKETIKLVQQVINEYGHIRKIREIITDHGTQFFCNKPNEDGELGINEFQAFLDGERIKHILCKYKHPQSNGKQEKWFDTYEKHLF
;
A
#
# COMPACT_ATOMS: atom_id res chain seq x y z
N MET A 1 -1.44 2.43 7.11
CA MET A 1 -1.70 3.51 8.09
C MET A 1 -2.97 4.24 7.68
N ASP A 2 -3.82 4.59 8.64
CA ASP A 2 -4.98 5.46 8.42
C ASP A 2 -4.57 6.94 8.26
N ASP A 3 -5.12 7.63 7.26
CA ASP A 3 -4.70 9.01 6.95
C ASP A 3 -5.29 10.06 7.91
N SER A 4 -6.37 9.78 8.62
CA SER A 4 -6.88 10.75 9.59
C SER A 4 -6.17 10.60 10.94
N SER A 5 -6.24 9.41 11.50
CA SER A 5 -5.82 9.12 12.89
C SER A 5 -4.34 8.79 13.06
N ARG A 6 -3.59 8.59 11.97
CA ARG A 6 -2.23 8.00 11.98
C ARG A 6 -2.16 6.59 12.55
N LYS A 7 -3.28 5.92 12.82
CA LYS A 7 -3.28 4.55 13.35
C LYS A 7 -2.61 3.60 12.34
N ILE A 8 -1.65 2.82 12.81
CA ILE A 8 -1.11 1.68 12.06
C ILE A 8 -2.11 0.53 12.20
N LEU A 9 -2.79 0.21 11.10
CA LEU A 9 -3.80 -0.87 11.06
C LEU A 9 -3.16 -2.25 10.92
N SER A 10 -2.04 -2.33 10.21
CA SER A 10 -1.14 -3.48 10.12
C SER A 10 0.22 -3.02 9.60
N ALA A 11 1.26 -3.76 9.91
CA ALA A 11 2.64 -3.58 9.45
C ALA A 11 3.31 -4.95 9.33
N VAL A 12 4.26 -5.09 8.40
CA VAL A 12 5.06 -6.30 8.22
C VAL A 12 6.52 -5.92 8.03
N GLU A 13 7.41 -6.55 8.78
CA GLU A 13 8.84 -6.51 8.51
C GLU A 13 9.21 -7.67 7.60
N CYS A 14 9.82 -7.36 6.47
CA CYS A 14 10.27 -8.35 5.50
C CYS A 14 11.62 -7.95 4.93
N SER A 15 12.42 -8.93 4.54
CA SER A 15 13.72 -8.68 3.92
C SER A 15 13.61 -8.03 2.54
N ASN A 16 12.50 -8.27 1.83
CA ASN A 16 12.20 -7.68 0.52
C ASN A 16 10.70 -7.36 0.41
N ALA A 17 10.39 -6.12 0.02
CA ALA A 17 9.03 -5.71 -0.29
C ALA A 17 8.52 -6.47 -1.54
N ASN A 18 7.39 -7.15 -1.41
CA ASN A 18 6.78 -7.89 -2.51
C ASN A 18 5.24 -7.80 -2.48
N GLU A 19 4.62 -8.08 -3.63
CA GLU A 19 3.17 -7.95 -3.84
C GLU A 19 2.38 -8.87 -2.89
N LYS A 20 2.85 -10.09 -2.67
CA LYS A 20 2.16 -11.10 -1.84
C LYS A 20 2.09 -10.70 -0.38
N GLU A 21 3.18 -10.21 0.19
CA GLU A 21 3.19 -9.70 1.57
C GLU A 21 2.28 -8.47 1.71
N THR A 22 2.22 -7.62 0.68
CA THR A 22 1.31 -6.48 0.66
C THR A 22 -0.15 -6.92 0.64
N ILE A 23 -0.52 -7.90 -0.20
CA ILE A 23 -1.87 -8.47 -0.24
C ILE A 23 -2.25 -9.06 1.13
N LYS A 24 -1.36 -9.87 1.73
CA LYS A 24 -1.59 -10.45 3.06
C LYS A 24 -1.83 -9.36 4.12
N LEU A 25 -1.07 -8.28 4.07
CA LEU A 25 -1.22 -7.15 4.99
C LEU A 25 -2.60 -6.49 4.85
N VAL A 26 -3.07 -6.25 3.63
CA VAL A 26 -4.42 -5.69 3.40
C VAL A 26 -5.50 -6.69 3.83
N GLN A 27 -5.33 -7.97 3.53
CA GLN A 27 -6.26 -9.03 3.95
C GLN A 27 -6.38 -9.10 5.48
N GLN A 28 -5.27 -8.95 6.21
CA GLN A 28 -5.29 -8.91 7.66
C GLN A 28 -6.14 -7.73 8.16
N VAL A 29 -5.98 -6.54 7.57
CA VAL A 29 -6.78 -5.36 7.94
C VAL A 29 -8.27 -5.59 7.63
N ILE A 30 -8.60 -6.21 6.50
CA ILE A 30 -9.99 -6.56 6.15
C ILE A 30 -10.57 -7.55 7.16
N ASN A 31 -9.82 -8.59 7.52
CA ASN A 31 -10.28 -9.61 8.47
C ASN A 31 -10.50 -9.02 9.87
N GLU A 32 -9.59 -8.15 10.32
CA GLU A 32 -9.61 -7.57 11.66
C GLU A 32 -10.63 -6.43 11.77
N TYR A 33 -10.74 -5.55 10.77
CA TYR A 33 -11.53 -4.31 10.84
C TYR A 33 -12.73 -4.26 9.91
N GLY A 34 -12.87 -5.20 8.97
CA GLY A 34 -13.91 -5.18 7.94
C GLY A 34 -15.33 -5.23 8.50
N HIS A 35 -15.51 -5.85 9.66
CA HIS A 35 -16.79 -5.86 10.39
C HIS A 35 -17.18 -4.49 10.99
N ILE A 36 -16.20 -3.60 11.20
CA ILE A 36 -16.40 -2.24 11.69
C ILE A 36 -16.61 -1.29 10.52
N ARG A 37 -15.70 -1.33 9.54
CA ARG A 37 -15.74 -0.47 8.36
C ARG A 37 -14.95 -1.08 7.22
N LYS A 38 -15.57 -1.15 6.04
CA LYS A 38 -14.89 -1.56 4.81
C LYS A 38 -13.85 -0.52 4.37
N ILE A 39 -12.67 -1.00 3.97
CA ILE A 39 -11.65 -0.17 3.31
C ILE A 39 -12.23 0.31 1.97
N ARG A 40 -12.26 1.63 1.77
CA ARG A 40 -12.82 2.23 0.54
C ARG A 40 -11.74 2.51 -0.49
N GLU A 41 -10.62 3.08 -0.03
CA GLU A 41 -9.57 3.61 -0.88
C GLU A 41 -8.21 3.32 -0.22
N ILE A 42 -7.23 2.94 -1.01
CA ILE A 42 -5.84 2.76 -0.58
C ILE A 42 -4.95 3.67 -1.42
N ILE A 43 -4.06 4.40 -0.74
CA ILE A 43 -3.12 5.34 -1.38
C ILE A 43 -1.73 4.71 -1.46
N THR A 44 -1.35 4.45 -2.71
CA THR A 44 -0.10 3.98 -3.31
C THR A 44 1.01 4.96 -3.61
N ASP A 45 2.30 4.65 -3.45
CA ASP A 45 3.29 5.13 -4.43
C ASP A 45 3.40 4.17 -5.63
N HIS A 46 4.33 4.47 -6.55
CA HIS A 46 4.60 3.65 -7.73
C HIS A 46 5.63 2.55 -7.45
N GLY A 47 5.79 2.10 -6.21
CA GLY A 47 6.61 0.96 -5.86
C GLY A 47 6.17 -0.29 -6.62
N THR A 48 7.14 -1.14 -7.02
CA THR A 48 6.86 -2.34 -7.82
C THR A 48 5.94 -3.33 -7.11
N GLN A 49 5.90 -3.30 -5.78
CA GLN A 49 4.98 -4.11 -4.97
C GLN A 49 3.51 -3.66 -5.06
N PHE A 50 3.25 -2.44 -5.55
CA PHE A 50 1.90 -1.89 -5.65
C PHE A 50 1.45 -1.62 -7.08
N PHE A 51 2.39 -1.44 -8.00
CA PHE A 51 2.09 -1.05 -9.37
C PHE A 51 3.08 -1.69 -10.35
N CYS A 52 2.56 -2.16 -11.50
CA CYS A 52 3.41 -2.66 -12.57
C CYS A 52 4.12 -1.50 -13.29
N ASN A 53 5.43 -1.36 -13.08
CA ASN A 53 6.25 -0.36 -13.77
C ASN A 53 6.79 -0.84 -15.13
N LYS A 54 6.55 -2.11 -15.50
CA LYS A 54 7.09 -2.68 -16.74
C LYS A 54 5.96 -2.79 -17.78
N PRO A 55 6.06 -2.06 -18.90
CA PRO A 55 5.14 -2.25 -20.01
C PRO A 55 5.36 -3.64 -20.63
N ASN A 56 4.29 -4.22 -21.17
CA ASN A 56 4.34 -5.42 -22.00
C ASN A 56 4.97 -5.10 -23.37
N GLU A 57 5.09 -6.10 -24.24
CA GLU A 57 5.66 -5.95 -25.59
C GLU A 57 4.89 -4.93 -26.46
N ASP A 58 3.59 -4.73 -26.16
CA ASP A 58 2.71 -3.78 -26.82
C ASP A 58 2.78 -2.35 -26.24
N GLY A 59 3.61 -2.11 -25.23
CA GLY A 59 3.78 -0.80 -24.58
C GLY A 59 2.72 -0.47 -23.53
N GLU A 60 1.82 -1.40 -23.21
CA GLU A 60 0.79 -1.23 -22.18
C GLU A 60 1.31 -1.64 -20.80
N LEU A 61 0.98 -0.86 -19.78
CA LEU A 61 1.27 -1.23 -18.39
C LEU A 61 0.27 -2.30 -17.95
N GLY A 62 0.79 -3.48 -17.60
CA GLY A 62 -0.03 -4.57 -17.06
C GLY A 62 -0.61 -4.24 -15.68
N ILE A 63 -1.58 -5.04 -15.25
CA ILE A 63 -2.12 -5.01 -13.89
C ILE A 63 -1.37 -6.06 -13.07
N ASN A 64 -0.78 -5.69 -11.93
CA ASN A 64 -0.09 -6.65 -11.06
C ASN A 64 -1.06 -7.38 -10.10
N GLU A 65 -0.57 -8.37 -9.36
CA GLU A 65 -1.42 -9.19 -8.47
C GLU A 65 -2.11 -8.33 -7.40
N PHE A 66 -1.41 -7.30 -6.90
CA PHE A 66 -1.95 -6.39 -5.89
C PHE A 66 -3.10 -5.54 -6.43
N GLN A 67 -2.97 -4.96 -7.63
CA GLN A 67 -4.03 -4.18 -8.25
C GLN A 67 -5.27 -5.02 -8.54
N ALA A 68 -5.07 -6.25 -9.05
CA ALA A 68 -6.17 -7.19 -9.29
C ALA A 68 -6.89 -7.59 -7.98
N PHE A 69 -6.13 -7.78 -6.89
CA PHE A 69 -6.70 -8.04 -5.57
C PHE A 69 -7.57 -6.87 -5.07
N LEU A 70 -7.10 -5.63 -5.18
CA LEU A 70 -7.88 -4.47 -4.76
C LEU A 70 -9.18 -4.31 -5.54
N ASP A 71 -9.15 -4.56 -6.86
CA ASP A 71 -10.35 -4.53 -7.71
C ASP A 71 -11.37 -5.61 -7.28
N GLY A 72 -10.90 -6.84 -7.01
CA GLY A 72 -11.73 -7.93 -6.48
C GLY A 72 -12.41 -7.58 -5.16
N GLU A 73 -11.70 -6.89 -4.26
CA GLU A 73 -12.23 -6.39 -2.98
C GLU A 73 -13.08 -5.11 -3.13
N ARG A 74 -13.18 -4.55 -4.34
CA ARG A 74 -13.83 -3.25 -4.65
C ARG A 74 -13.24 -2.10 -3.83
N ILE A 75 -11.92 -2.10 -3.69
CA ILE A 75 -11.13 -1.07 -3.04
C ILE A 75 -10.50 -0.21 -4.14
N LYS A 76 -10.75 1.09 -4.12
CA LYS A 76 -10.18 1.99 -5.12
C LYS A 76 -8.69 2.23 -4.82
N HIS A 77 -7.84 1.89 -5.77
CA HIS A 77 -6.41 2.18 -5.71
C HIS A 77 -6.15 3.62 -6.19
N ILE A 78 -5.51 4.43 -5.35
CA ILE A 78 -5.13 5.80 -5.67
C ILE A 78 -3.60 5.87 -5.69
N LEU A 79 -3.03 6.17 -6.85
CA LEU A 79 -1.60 6.41 -6.97
C LEU A 79 -1.26 7.86 -6.63
N CYS A 80 -0.29 8.05 -5.73
CA CYS A 80 0.31 9.34 -5.45
C CYS A 80 0.94 9.90 -6.72
N LYS A 81 0.72 11.19 -6.99
CA LYS A 81 1.39 11.86 -8.11
C LYS A 81 2.92 11.74 -7.99
N TYR A 82 3.59 11.61 -9.12
CA TYR A 82 5.05 11.73 -9.16
C TYR A 82 5.49 13.07 -8.55
N LYS A 83 6.57 13.04 -7.77
CA LYS A 83 7.14 14.22 -7.08
C LYS A 83 6.14 14.93 -6.16
N HIS A 84 5.32 14.18 -5.44
CA HIS A 84 4.37 14.71 -4.45
C HIS A 84 4.76 14.33 -3.01
N PRO A 85 5.87 14.88 -2.47
CA PRO A 85 6.40 14.49 -1.16
C PRO A 85 5.41 14.69 -0.01
N GLN A 86 4.41 15.57 -0.15
CA GLN A 86 3.37 15.75 0.86
C GLN A 86 2.49 14.50 1.06
N SER A 87 2.28 13.69 0.03
CA SER A 87 1.42 12.50 0.12
C SER A 87 2.13 11.35 0.84
N ASN A 88 3.45 11.23 0.64
CA ASN A 88 4.27 10.19 1.27
C ASN A 88 4.94 10.64 2.57
N GLY A 89 5.04 11.95 2.84
CA GLY A 89 5.80 12.49 3.97
C GLY A 89 5.33 11.97 5.33
N LYS A 90 4.06 11.57 5.45
CA LYS A 90 3.53 10.97 6.67
C LYS A 90 4.03 9.53 6.88
N GLN A 91 4.18 8.76 5.80
CA GLN A 91 4.81 7.43 5.83
C GLN A 91 6.31 7.56 6.07
N GLU A 92 6.98 8.45 5.33
CA GLU A 92 8.42 8.73 5.49
C GLU A 92 8.74 9.14 6.94
N LYS A 93 7.92 10.02 7.54
CA LYS A 93 8.12 10.41 8.94
C LYS A 93 7.87 9.27 9.93
N TRP A 94 6.93 8.38 9.61
CA TRP A 94 6.68 7.20 10.43
C TRP A 94 7.89 6.26 10.40
N PHE A 95 8.45 5.97 9.23
CA PHE A 95 9.68 5.17 9.09
C PHE A 95 10.89 5.82 9.78
N ASP A 96 11.11 7.14 9.60
CA ASP A 96 12.16 7.88 10.32
C ASP A 96 12.02 7.74 11.85
N THR A 97 10.78 7.77 12.35
CA THR A 97 10.51 7.58 13.79
C THR A 97 10.77 6.14 14.21
N TYR A 98 10.35 5.17 13.41
CA TYR A 98 10.57 3.75 13.65
C TYR A 98 12.06 3.41 13.77
N GLU A 99 12.86 3.82 12.78
CA GLU A 99 14.30 3.55 12.72
C GLU A 99 15.05 4.19 13.91
N LYS A 100 14.66 5.41 14.31
CA LYS A 100 15.30 6.12 15.43
C LYS A 100 15.03 5.50 16.81
N HIS A 101 13.97 4.72 16.95
CA HIS A 101 13.59 4.09 18.22
C HIS A 101 13.71 2.57 18.16
N LEU A 102 14.32 2.02 17.10
CA LEU A 102 14.53 0.59 16.98
C LEU A 102 15.62 0.05 17.90
N PHE A 103 16.41 0.92 18.54
CA PHE A 103 17.45 0.59 19.51
C PHE A 103 17.59 1.70 20.56
#